data_AF-B0MLD2-F1
#
_entry.id   AF-B0MLD2-F1
#
_cell.length_a   1.000
_cell.length_b   1.000
_cell.length_c   1.000
_cell.angle_alpha   90.00
_cell.angle_beta   90.00
_cell.angle_gamma   90.00
#
_symmetry.space_group_name_H-M   'P 1'
#
loop_
_entity.id
_entity.type
_entity.pdbx_description
1 polymer ?
#
loop_
_entity_poly.entity_id
_entity_poly.type
_entity_poly.pdbx_seq_one_letter_code
_entity_poly.pdbx_strand_id
1 'polypeptide(L)'
;METFFSKQLQMLRKQSGITQEQLAAKLGVTAQAVSKWENGSYPDGDLLPKIADIFDVSIDNLYGRGEERCSFEQQVVNHMQAIADSSQDSCAEWLENYLNIIWAMQLTAWRECRYYYDLPDFKDSNGTIASECTCNTGVTYMRLNKDFRYFTFIEQPESFAKQFSDIDKLSELFRFLGDKMNLKVVMYLLSLDNGEVAGASTIATHLGYPKEKIEKALQYLLSINGSNKEIIEISVLCADNGKEKVYGVRNYLPEMLILLTGAFAVLNQPHGYSTNVNNRDYPFFDRKDMSFIKVGEKNEEK
;
A
#
# COMPACT_ATOMS: atom_id res chain seq x y z
N MET A 1 -8.39 -5.28 47.86
CA MET A 1 -8.97 -5.71 46.56
C MET A 1 -7.78 -6.11 45.72
N GLU A 2 -7.76 -7.33 45.19
CA GLU A 2 -6.62 -7.87 44.44
C GLU A 2 -6.49 -7.10 43.11
N THR A 3 -5.33 -6.51 42.83
CA THR A 3 -5.07 -5.72 41.62
C THR A 3 -4.41 -6.57 40.54
N PHE A 4 -4.37 -6.07 39.30
CA PHE A 4 -3.63 -6.77 38.25
C PHE A 4 -2.15 -6.92 38.63
N PHE A 5 -1.54 -5.83 39.09
CA PHE A 5 -0.16 -5.81 39.56
C PHE A 5 0.10 -6.85 40.65
N SER A 6 -0.80 -6.99 41.63
CA SER A 6 -0.61 -7.94 42.73
C SER A 6 -0.61 -9.39 42.23
N LYS A 7 -1.48 -9.72 41.27
CA LYS A 7 -1.53 -11.05 40.63
C LYS A 7 -0.28 -11.32 39.80
N GLN A 8 0.13 -10.33 39.01
CA GLN A 8 1.29 -10.45 38.13
C GLN A 8 2.59 -10.61 38.92
N LEU A 9 2.78 -9.79 39.95
CA LEU A 9 3.94 -9.88 40.84
C LEU A 9 4.02 -11.25 41.53
N GLN A 10 2.88 -11.74 42.04
CA GLN A 10 2.81 -13.06 42.66
C GLN A 10 3.10 -14.18 41.66
N MET A 11 2.62 -14.07 40.42
CA MET A 11 2.88 -15.04 39.35
C MET A 11 4.37 -15.08 39.00
N LEU A 12 4.99 -13.93 38.72
CA LEU A 12 6.42 -13.81 38.38
C LEU A 12 7.31 -14.36 39.51
N ARG A 13 6.97 -14.04 40.77
CA ARG A 13 7.68 -14.58 41.92
C ARG A 13 7.57 -16.10 42.01
N LYS A 14 6.38 -16.66 41.80
CA LYS A 14 6.17 -18.12 41.82
C LYS A 14 6.90 -18.82 40.66
N GLN A 15 6.90 -18.22 39.47
CA GLN A 15 7.60 -18.76 38.28
C GLN A 15 9.12 -18.76 38.43
N SER A 16 9.68 -17.73 39.08
CA SER A 16 11.11 -17.65 39.40
C SER A 16 11.54 -18.50 40.61
N GLY A 17 10.59 -19.18 41.27
CA GLY A 17 10.88 -20.12 42.35
C GLY A 17 11.37 -19.48 43.66
N ILE A 18 11.17 -18.18 43.86
CA ILE A 18 11.64 -17.46 45.06
C ILE A 18 10.51 -17.20 46.07
N THR A 19 10.84 -17.14 47.36
CA THR A 19 9.89 -16.79 48.42
C THR A 19 9.67 -15.28 48.54
N GLN A 20 8.63 -14.85 49.28
CA GLN A 20 8.40 -13.43 49.53
C GLN A 20 9.57 -12.80 50.29
N GLU A 21 10.19 -13.54 51.21
CA GLU A 21 11.36 -13.13 51.98
C GLU A 21 12.60 -12.96 51.07
N GLN A 22 12.79 -13.85 50.10
CA GLN A 22 13.89 -13.78 49.14
C GLN A 22 13.72 -12.61 48.18
N LEU A 23 12.49 -12.35 47.70
CA LEU A 23 12.18 -11.17 46.90
C LEU A 23 12.40 -9.89 47.70
N ALA A 24 11.95 -9.86 48.95
CA ALA A 24 12.14 -8.72 49.84
C ALA A 24 13.62 -8.42 50.11
N ALA A 25 14.43 -9.47 50.32
CA ALA A 25 15.88 -9.34 50.49
C ALA A 25 16.57 -8.76 49.24
N LYS A 26 16.18 -9.20 48.03
CA LYS A 26 16.71 -8.66 46.77
C LYS A 26 16.36 -7.19 46.56
N LEU A 27 15.20 -6.75 47.05
CA LEU A 27 14.70 -5.39 46.90
C LEU A 27 15.10 -4.45 48.07
N GLY A 28 15.70 -4.98 49.13
CA GLY A 28 16.04 -4.21 50.34
C GLY A 28 14.83 -3.76 51.15
N VAL A 29 13.74 -4.54 51.13
CA VAL A 29 12.48 -4.24 51.84
C VAL A 29 12.09 -5.36 52.80
N THR A 30 11.00 -5.19 53.55
CA THR A 30 10.49 -6.23 54.45
C THR A 30 9.60 -7.24 53.70
N ALA A 31 9.59 -8.50 54.15
CA ALA A 31 8.69 -9.52 53.60
C ALA A 31 7.20 -9.12 53.70
N GLN A 32 6.84 -8.35 54.74
CA GLN A 32 5.50 -7.80 54.91
C GLN A 32 5.14 -6.79 53.81
N ALA A 33 6.10 -6.01 53.30
CA ALA A 33 5.86 -5.10 52.18
C ALA A 33 5.53 -5.88 50.90
N VAL A 34 6.33 -6.90 50.57
CA VAL A 34 6.05 -7.80 49.43
C VAL A 34 4.70 -8.49 49.57
N SER A 35 4.38 -9.01 50.76
CA SER A 35 3.08 -9.63 51.03
C SER A 35 1.92 -8.66 50.82
N LYS A 36 2.06 -7.38 51.24
CA LYS A 36 1.05 -6.35 50.97
C LYS A 36 0.91 -6.07 49.48
N TRP A 37 2.01 -6.04 48.72
CA TRP A 37 1.96 -5.80 47.27
C TRP A 37 1.25 -6.94 46.54
N GLU A 38 1.51 -8.18 46.92
CA GLU A 38 0.82 -9.37 46.39
C GLU A 38 -0.67 -9.46 46.80
N ASN A 39 -1.13 -8.60 47.73
CA ASN A 39 -2.52 -8.57 48.21
C ASN A 39 -3.26 -7.27 47.88
N GLY A 40 -2.78 -6.50 46.89
CA GLY A 40 -3.52 -5.38 46.31
C GLY A 40 -3.04 -3.98 46.71
N SER A 41 -1.80 -3.86 47.18
CA SER A 41 -1.11 -2.56 47.27
C SER A 41 0.02 -2.48 46.26
N TYR A 42 0.74 -1.35 46.22
CA TYR A 42 1.80 -1.10 45.26
C TYR A 42 3.13 -0.77 45.96
N PRO A 43 4.27 -1.13 45.35
CA PRO A 43 5.56 -0.65 45.79
C PRO A 43 5.73 0.84 45.45
N ASP A 44 6.78 1.43 45.98
CA ASP A 44 7.24 2.75 45.52
C ASP A 44 7.68 2.68 44.05
N GLY A 45 7.51 3.77 43.31
CA GLY A 45 7.84 3.86 41.88
C GLY A 45 9.29 3.48 41.60
N ASP A 46 10.21 3.86 42.49
CA ASP A 46 11.65 3.57 42.39
C ASP A 46 11.98 2.08 42.52
N LEU A 47 11.06 1.26 43.03
CA LEU A 47 11.22 -0.19 43.12
C LEU A 47 10.72 -0.90 41.86
N LEU A 48 9.90 -0.26 41.02
CA LEU A 48 9.37 -0.88 39.81
C LEU A 48 10.47 -1.30 38.82
N PRO A 49 11.50 -0.47 38.52
CA PRO A 49 12.62 -0.90 37.67
C PRO A 49 13.35 -2.10 38.26
N LYS A 50 13.60 -2.13 39.58
CA LYS A 50 14.30 -3.23 40.25
C LYS A 50 13.50 -4.53 40.23
N ILE A 51 12.17 -4.43 40.40
CA ILE A 51 11.26 -5.58 40.30
C ILE A 51 11.28 -6.13 38.88
N ALA A 52 11.20 -5.25 37.88
CA ALA A 52 11.31 -5.58 36.46
C ALA A 52 12.65 -6.30 36.16
N ASP A 53 13.78 -5.76 36.63
CA ASP A 53 15.11 -6.36 36.46
C ASP A 53 15.24 -7.74 37.12
N ILE A 54 14.67 -7.93 38.32
CA ILE A 54 14.73 -9.23 39.03
C ILE A 54 14.02 -10.35 38.25
N PHE A 55 12.96 -10.02 37.53
CA PHE A 55 12.14 -10.98 36.79
C PHE A 55 12.39 -10.97 35.27
N ASP A 56 13.31 -10.15 34.79
CA ASP A 56 13.64 -9.97 33.37
C ASP A 56 12.40 -9.64 32.51
N VAL A 57 11.62 -8.66 32.98
CA VAL A 57 10.42 -8.17 32.29
C VAL A 57 10.41 -6.64 32.21
N SER A 58 9.58 -6.04 31.35
CA SER A 58 9.37 -4.59 31.36
C SER A 58 8.51 -4.15 32.56
N ILE A 59 8.60 -2.87 32.96
CA ILE A 59 7.68 -2.28 33.96
C ILE A 59 6.23 -2.43 33.50
N ASP A 60 5.96 -2.25 32.21
CA ASP A 60 4.64 -2.46 31.61
C ASP A 60 4.11 -3.89 31.83
N ASN A 61 4.98 -4.90 31.75
CA ASN A 61 4.62 -6.29 32.07
C ASN A 61 4.09 -6.45 33.50
N LEU A 62 4.67 -5.75 34.47
CA LEU A 62 4.20 -5.77 35.87
C LEU A 62 2.75 -5.29 36.01
N TYR A 63 2.25 -4.51 35.06
CA TYR A 63 0.88 -3.99 35.03
C TYR A 63 0.00 -4.67 33.97
N GLY A 64 0.44 -5.79 33.40
CA GLY A 64 -0.34 -6.52 32.39
C GLY A 64 -0.30 -5.93 31.01
N ARG A 65 0.60 -4.98 30.80
CA ARG A 65 0.97 -4.43 29.50
C ARG A 65 2.23 -5.11 28.97
N GLY A 66 2.41 -6.38 29.39
CA GLY A 66 3.50 -7.24 28.97
C GLY A 66 3.28 -7.67 27.53
N GLU A 67 4.36 -7.65 26.77
CA GLU A 67 4.35 -7.79 25.33
C GLU A 67 3.87 -9.18 24.87
N GLU A 68 2.61 -9.29 24.48
CA GLU A 68 2.43 -9.69 23.09
C GLU A 68 2.72 -8.45 22.25
N ARG A 69 4.02 -8.23 21.97
CA ARG A 69 4.46 -7.26 20.97
C ARG A 69 3.88 -7.76 19.66
N CYS A 70 2.66 -7.30 19.36
CA CYS A 70 2.20 -7.37 17.99
C CYS A 70 3.28 -6.69 17.13
N SER A 71 3.53 -7.27 15.95
CA SER A 71 4.61 -6.80 15.10
C SER A 71 4.46 -5.30 14.81
N PHE A 72 5.53 -4.62 14.39
CA PHE A 72 5.41 -3.19 14.06
C PHE A 72 4.30 -2.94 13.02
N GLU A 73 4.14 -3.87 12.07
CA GLU A 73 3.06 -3.85 11.09
C GLU A 73 1.68 -3.91 11.77
N GLN A 74 1.52 -4.77 12.78
CA GLN A 74 0.27 -4.84 13.54
C GLN A 74 0.04 -3.59 14.39
N GLN A 75 1.10 -2.94 14.90
CA GLN A 75 0.98 -1.64 15.57
C GLN A 75 0.48 -0.56 14.62
N VAL A 76 0.98 -0.54 13.37
CA VAL A 76 0.49 0.36 12.32
C VAL A 76 -0.98 0.09 12.01
N VAL A 77 -1.38 -1.19 11.89
CA VAL A 77 -2.80 -1.57 11.68
C VAL A 77 -3.68 -1.09 12.83
N ASN A 78 -3.27 -1.33 14.08
CA ASN A 78 -4.02 -0.92 15.26
C ASN A 78 -4.15 0.61 15.36
N HIS A 79 -3.07 1.35 15.03
CA HIS A 79 -3.09 2.82 14.97
C HIS A 79 -4.10 3.32 13.95
N MET A 80 -4.10 2.75 12.75
CA MET A 80 -5.07 3.10 11.72
C MET A 80 -6.49 2.80 12.19
N GLN A 81 -6.79 1.58 12.67
CA GLN A 81 -8.13 1.19 13.14
C GLN A 81 -8.69 2.12 14.21
N ALA A 82 -7.87 2.56 15.17
CA ALA A 82 -8.30 3.48 16.22
C ALA A 82 -8.83 4.83 15.66
N ILE A 83 -8.34 5.27 14.50
CA ILE A 83 -8.83 6.49 13.83
C ILE A 83 -10.22 6.25 13.23
N ALA A 84 -10.44 5.08 12.60
CA ALA A 84 -11.76 4.74 12.04
C ALA A 84 -12.85 4.71 13.11
N ASP A 85 -12.51 4.31 14.34
CA ASP A 85 -13.46 4.15 15.44
C ASP A 85 -13.74 5.44 16.22
N SER A 86 -12.93 6.49 16.06
CA SER A 86 -12.90 7.65 16.99
C SER A 86 -13.47 8.97 16.48
N SER A 87 -13.74 9.15 15.17
CA SER A 87 -14.12 10.46 14.64
C SER A 87 -15.39 10.52 13.77
N GLN A 88 -16.03 11.69 13.77
CA GLN A 88 -17.21 12.04 12.96
C GLN A 88 -16.87 12.27 11.48
N ASP A 89 -15.60 12.56 11.16
CA ASP A 89 -15.06 12.72 9.79
C ASP A 89 -13.88 11.75 9.58
N SER A 90 -14.17 10.47 9.79
CA SER A 90 -13.15 9.41 9.81
C SER A 90 -12.40 9.27 8.48
N CYS A 91 -13.00 9.64 7.34
CA CYS A 91 -12.35 9.50 6.04
C CYS A 91 -11.16 10.46 5.84
N ALA A 92 -11.29 11.73 6.23
CA ALA A 92 -10.25 12.73 6.02
C ALA A 92 -9.04 12.47 6.93
N GLU A 93 -9.29 12.23 8.22
CA GLU A 93 -8.25 11.89 9.19
C GLU A 93 -7.56 10.56 8.85
N TRP A 94 -8.34 9.57 8.39
CA TRP A 94 -7.78 8.30 7.91
C TRP A 94 -6.84 8.52 6.73
N LEU A 95 -7.25 9.29 5.73
CA LEU A 95 -6.41 9.58 4.55
C LEU A 95 -5.13 10.31 4.94
N GLU A 96 -5.20 11.30 5.83
CA GLU A 96 -4.04 12.04 6.31
C GLU A 96 -3.02 11.11 6.98
N ASN A 97 -3.47 10.26 7.92
CA ASN A 97 -2.59 9.31 8.60
C ASN A 97 -2.02 8.26 7.64
N TYR A 98 -2.84 7.78 6.71
CA TYR A 98 -2.40 6.85 5.67
C TYR A 98 -1.26 7.46 4.82
N LEU A 99 -1.40 8.73 4.43
CA LEU A 99 -0.38 9.45 3.67
C LEU A 99 0.88 9.74 4.50
N ASN A 100 0.76 10.00 5.80
CA ASN A 100 1.91 10.18 6.69
C ASN A 100 2.73 8.89 6.85
N ILE A 101 2.07 7.73 6.90
CA ILE A 101 2.75 6.42 6.92
C ILE A 101 3.47 6.18 5.58
N ILE A 102 2.79 6.41 4.45
CA ILE A 102 3.43 6.31 3.12
C ILE A 102 4.61 7.26 3.01
N TRP A 103 4.50 8.48 3.55
CA TRP A 103 5.60 9.44 3.56
C TRP A 103 6.79 8.95 4.37
N ALA A 104 6.56 8.38 5.55
CA ALA A 104 7.62 7.76 6.34
C ALA A 104 8.30 6.61 5.58
N MET A 105 7.54 5.81 4.83
CA MET A 105 8.10 4.79 3.92
C MET A 105 8.92 5.42 2.79
N GLN A 106 8.44 6.51 2.17
CA GLN A 106 9.15 7.23 1.12
C GLN A 106 10.48 7.82 1.61
N LEU A 107 10.52 8.36 2.83
CA LEU A 107 11.74 8.86 3.45
C LEU A 107 12.76 7.76 3.70
N THR A 108 12.31 6.57 4.11
CA THR A 108 13.20 5.44 4.42
C THR A 108 13.65 4.66 3.18
N ALA A 109 13.01 4.88 2.02
CA ALA A 109 13.53 4.45 0.72
C ALA A 109 14.92 5.04 0.43
N TRP A 110 15.21 6.21 1.00
CA TRP A 110 16.57 6.74 1.13
C TRP A 110 17.22 6.19 2.41
N ARG A 111 18.10 5.19 2.27
CA ARG A 111 18.71 4.47 3.40
C ARG A 111 19.52 5.34 4.36
N GLU A 112 20.02 6.48 3.91
CA GLU A 112 20.78 7.43 4.72
C GLU A 112 19.87 8.42 5.47
N CYS A 113 18.57 8.44 5.21
CA CYS A 113 17.63 9.22 5.99
C CYS A 113 17.66 8.77 7.47
N ARG A 114 17.71 9.72 8.40
CA ARG A 114 17.82 9.47 9.86
C ARG A 114 16.72 10.09 10.69
N TYR A 115 15.89 10.95 10.09
CA TYR A 115 14.89 11.73 10.79
C TYR A 115 13.61 11.79 9.99
N TYR A 116 12.48 11.67 10.68
CA TYR A 116 11.19 12.00 10.12
C TYR A 116 11.03 13.52 10.05
N TYR A 117 10.41 13.98 8.98
CA TYR A 117 9.88 15.33 8.84
C TYR A 117 8.52 15.24 8.18
N ASP A 118 7.61 16.13 8.56
CA ASP A 118 6.21 16.07 8.15
C ASP A 118 6.07 16.12 6.62
N LEU A 119 5.01 15.47 6.13
CA LEU A 119 4.65 15.50 4.71
C LEU A 119 4.44 16.96 4.28
N PRO A 120 5.24 17.49 3.33
CA PRO A 120 5.14 18.90 3.00
C PRO A 120 3.79 19.27 2.38
N ASP A 121 3.27 20.43 2.75
CA ASP A 121 2.03 20.97 2.20
C ASP A 121 2.29 21.84 0.96
N PHE A 122 2.30 21.23 -0.21
CA PHE A 122 2.42 21.95 -1.48
C PHE A 122 1.06 22.41 -2.01
N LYS A 123 0.92 23.72 -2.21
CA LYS A 123 -0.23 24.30 -2.93
C LYS A 123 -0.16 23.94 -4.41
N ASP A 124 -1.32 23.68 -5.01
CA ASP A 124 -1.46 23.20 -6.40
C ASP A 124 -0.97 24.21 -7.46
N SER A 125 -0.75 25.47 -7.08
CA SER A 125 -0.32 26.56 -7.97
C SER A 125 1.17 26.56 -8.35
N ASN A 126 2.01 25.77 -7.69
CA ASN A 126 3.47 25.89 -7.78
C ASN A 126 4.14 24.87 -8.71
N GLY A 127 3.36 24.27 -9.63
CA GLY A 127 3.83 23.17 -10.47
C GLY A 127 3.89 21.84 -9.72
N THR A 128 4.14 20.76 -10.47
CA THR A 128 4.21 19.40 -9.90
C THR A 128 5.47 19.26 -9.03
N ILE A 129 5.32 18.81 -7.80
CA ILE A 129 6.41 18.47 -6.89
C ILE A 129 6.36 16.97 -6.59
N ALA A 130 7.52 16.31 -6.60
CA ALA A 130 7.63 14.89 -6.33
C ALA A 130 8.67 14.56 -5.25
N SER A 131 8.68 13.31 -4.83
CA SER A 131 9.77 12.67 -4.11
C SER A 131 10.07 11.36 -4.82
N GLU A 132 11.34 11.14 -5.18
CA GLU A 132 11.77 9.93 -5.87
C GLU A 132 13.06 9.37 -5.26
N CYS A 133 13.09 8.04 -5.13
CA CYS A 133 14.26 7.31 -4.68
C CYS A 133 14.44 6.08 -5.57
N THR A 134 15.63 5.91 -6.14
CA THR A 134 16.01 4.68 -6.85
C THR A 134 17.22 4.05 -6.19
N CYS A 135 17.17 2.75 -5.91
CA CYS A 135 18.32 1.97 -5.47
C CYS A 135 18.26 0.55 -6.03
N ASN A 136 19.28 -0.28 -5.77
CA ASN A 136 19.34 -1.63 -6.33
C ASN A 136 18.15 -2.53 -5.93
N THR A 137 17.42 -2.20 -4.86
CA THR A 137 16.23 -2.96 -4.43
C THR A 137 14.93 -2.49 -5.09
N GLY A 138 14.92 -1.36 -5.83
CA GLY A 138 13.71 -0.89 -6.49
C GLY A 138 13.66 0.61 -6.73
N VAL A 139 12.44 1.09 -6.95
CA VAL A 139 12.12 2.52 -7.12
C VAL A 139 10.88 2.88 -6.31
N THR A 140 10.92 4.05 -5.69
CA THR A 140 9.74 4.74 -5.19
C THR A 140 9.56 6.08 -5.90
N TYR A 141 8.30 6.45 -6.12
CA TYR A 141 7.93 7.73 -6.68
C TYR A 141 6.62 8.21 -6.05
N MET A 142 6.61 9.44 -5.55
CA MET A 142 5.44 10.07 -4.94
C MET A 142 5.23 11.47 -5.52
N ARG A 143 4.06 11.73 -6.14
CA ARG A 143 3.63 13.12 -6.43
C ARG A 143 3.03 13.71 -5.17
N LEU A 144 3.47 14.90 -4.76
CA LEU A 144 3.15 15.47 -3.44
C LEU A 144 1.99 16.50 -3.45
N ASN A 145 1.67 17.11 -4.59
CA ASN A 145 0.55 18.07 -4.69
C ASN A 145 -0.80 17.43 -4.32
N LYS A 146 -1.72 18.24 -3.76
CA LYS A 146 -3.00 17.77 -3.20
C LYS A 146 -4.05 17.49 -4.27
N ASP A 147 -4.02 18.24 -5.37
CA ASP A 147 -4.89 18.05 -6.53
C ASP A 147 -4.89 16.62 -7.10
N PHE A 148 -3.73 15.94 -7.10
CA PHE A 148 -3.61 14.58 -7.62
C PHE A 148 -2.41 13.82 -7.02
N ARG A 149 -2.57 13.34 -5.79
CA ARG A 149 -1.52 12.66 -5.03
C ARG A 149 -1.50 11.16 -5.32
N TYR A 150 -0.31 10.59 -5.53
CA TYR A 150 -0.14 9.15 -5.67
C TYR A 150 1.26 8.73 -5.22
N PHE A 151 1.39 7.45 -4.85
CA PHE A 151 2.64 6.81 -4.48
C PHE A 151 2.79 5.51 -5.27
N THR A 152 4.00 5.23 -5.72
CA THR A 152 4.35 4.00 -6.42
C THR A 152 5.62 3.43 -5.80
N PHE A 153 5.59 2.13 -5.55
CA PHE A 153 6.76 1.33 -5.20
C PHE A 153 6.85 0.17 -6.19
N ILE A 154 8.03 -0.01 -6.77
CA ILE A 154 8.34 -1.18 -7.60
C ILE A 154 9.62 -1.79 -7.06
N GLU A 155 9.49 -2.99 -6.48
CA GLU A 155 10.63 -3.81 -6.10
C GLU A 155 11.41 -4.23 -7.35
N GLN A 156 12.74 -4.29 -7.24
CA GLN A 156 13.58 -4.88 -8.27
C GLN A 156 13.31 -6.40 -8.34
N PRO A 157 12.69 -6.91 -9.42
CA PRO A 157 12.58 -8.34 -9.61
C PRO A 157 13.95 -8.91 -10.04
N GLU A 158 14.05 -10.24 -10.10
CA GLU A 158 15.23 -10.91 -10.67
C GLU A 158 15.60 -10.36 -12.05
N SER A 159 14.61 -10.02 -12.88
CA SER A 159 14.79 -9.35 -14.16
C SER A 159 13.58 -8.52 -14.54
N PHE A 160 13.77 -7.21 -14.71
CA PHE A 160 12.74 -6.33 -15.28
C PHE A 160 12.44 -6.71 -16.74
N ALA A 161 13.48 -7.01 -17.52
CA ALA A 161 13.34 -7.31 -18.94
C ALA A 161 12.39 -8.51 -19.19
N LYS A 162 12.45 -9.54 -18.34
CA LYS A 162 11.53 -10.69 -18.41
C LYS A 162 10.05 -10.32 -18.20
N GLN A 163 9.75 -9.29 -17.41
CA GLN A 163 8.36 -8.83 -17.19
C GLN A 163 7.75 -8.22 -18.46
N PHE A 164 8.60 -7.75 -19.38
CA PHE A 164 8.20 -7.06 -20.61
C PHE A 164 8.64 -7.79 -21.88
N SER A 165 8.86 -9.11 -21.79
CA SER A 165 9.35 -9.90 -22.93
C SER A 165 8.31 -10.09 -24.03
N ASP A 166 7.02 -10.06 -23.72
CA ASP A 166 5.92 -10.10 -24.70
C ASP A 166 5.67 -8.69 -25.26
N ILE A 167 6.65 -8.21 -26.03
CA ILE A 167 6.64 -6.86 -26.59
C ILE A 167 5.49 -6.65 -27.58
N ASP A 168 5.05 -7.70 -28.26
CA ASP A 168 3.96 -7.65 -29.22
C ASP A 168 2.65 -7.35 -28.50
N LYS A 169 2.29 -8.08 -27.44
CA LYS A 169 1.07 -7.77 -26.66
C LYS A 169 1.14 -6.39 -26.01
N LEU A 170 2.31 -6.00 -25.49
CA LEU A 170 2.50 -4.69 -24.90
C LEU A 170 2.28 -3.58 -25.94
N SER A 171 2.86 -3.74 -27.14
CA SER A 171 2.70 -2.83 -28.28
C SER A 171 1.24 -2.76 -28.75
N GLU A 172 0.54 -3.91 -28.81
CA GLU A 172 -0.88 -3.94 -29.16
C GLU A 172 -1.73 -3.14 -28.17
N LEU A 173 -1.47 -3.30 -26.86
CA LEU A 173 -2.16 -2.52 -25.82
C LEU A 173 -1.89 -1.03 -25.98
N PHE A 174 -0.63 -0.63 -26.14
CA PHE A 174 -0.29 0.78 -26.33
C PHE A 174 -0.86 1.35 -27.63
N ARG A 175 -0.94 0.56 -28.70
CA ARG A 175 -1.59 0.96 -29.95
C ARG A 175 -3.09 1.14 -29.76
N PHE A 176 -3.75 0.24 -29.03
CA PHE A 176 -5.16 0.38 -28.69
C PHE A 176 -5.40 1.65 -27.89
N LEU A 177 -4.61 1.88 -26.82
CA LEU A 177 -4.68 3.06 -25.98
C LEU A 177 -4.16 4.34 -26.66
N GLY A 178 -3.42 4.22 -27.76
CA GLY A 178 -3.01 5.36 -28.58
C GLY A 178 -4.15 5.93 -29.42
N ASP A 179 -5.24 5.18 -29.61
CA ASP A 179 -6.43 5.64 -30.32
C ASP A 179 -7.37 6.45 -29.40
N LYS A 180 -7.73 7.65 -29.86
CA LYS A 180 -8.57 8.59 -29.10
C LYS A 180 -9.96 8.04 -28.78
N MET A 181 -10.58 7.27 -29.68
CA MET A 181 -11.89 6.68 -29.42
C MET A 181 -11.77 5.59 -28.36
N ASN A 182 -10.77 4.71 -28.49
CA ASN A 182 -10.54 3.64 -27.52
C ASN A 182 -10.27 4.17 -26.11
N LEU A 183 -9.47 5.23 -25.96
CA LEU A 183 -9.29 5.90 -24.66
C LEU A 183 -10.59 6.43 -24.08
N LYS A 184 -11.44 7.04 -24.91
CA LYS A 184 -12.76 7.50 -24.47
C LYS A 184 -13.67 6.36 -24.05
N VAL A 185 -13.61 5.22 -24.73
CA VAL A 185 -14.34 4.00 -24.33
C VAL A 185 -13.87 3.54 -22.94
N VAL A 186 -12.56 3.48 -22.72
CA VAL A 186 -11.99 3.13 -21.41
C VAL A 186 -12.44 4.13 -20.33
N MET A 187 -12.38 5.43 -20.59
CA MET A 187 -12.82 6.47 -19.64
C MET A 187 -14.32 6.40 -19.35
N TYR A 188 -15.15 6.11 -20.36
CA TYR A 188 -16.59 5.91 -20.17
C TYR A 188 -16.86 4.68 -19.30
N LEU A 189 -16.15 3.57 -19.55
CA LEU A 189 -16.29 2.37 -18.73
C LEU A 189 -15.88 2.62 -17.28
N LEU A 190 -14.81 3.39 -17.05
CA LEU A 190 -14.36 3.80 -15.71
C LEU A 190 -15.27 4.81 -15.02
N SER A 191 -16.20 5.44 -15.75
CA SER A 191 -17.19 6.36 -15.17
C SER A 191 -18.48 5.67 -14.74
N LEU A 192 -18.64 4.38 -15.03
CA LEU A 192 -19.80 3.61 -14.61
C LEU A 192 -19.79 3.44 -13.08
N ASP A 193 -20.95 3.60 -12.46
CA ASP A 193 -21.14 3.31 -11.04
C ASP A 193 -20.95 1.80 -10.75
N ASN A 194 -20.75 1.45 -9.47
CA ASN A 194 -20.60 0.04 -9.09
C ASN A 194 -21.84 -0.79 -9.48
N GLY A 195 -21.64 -1.78 -10.34
CA GLY A 195 -22.71 -2.63 -10.88
C GLY A 195 -23.50 -2.02 -12.04
N GLU A 196 -23.18 -0.79 -12.45
CA GLU A 196 -23.73 -0.19 -13.66
C GLU A 196 -23.13 -0.89 -14.90
N VAL A 197 -23.99 -1.12 -15.89
CA VAL A 197 -23.63 -1.76 -17.16
C VAL A 197 -24.20 -0.97 -18.32
N ALA A 198 -23.44 -0.88 -19.41
CA ALA A 198 -23.87 -0.18 -20.62
C ALA A 198 -23.77 -1.08 -21.85
N GLY A 199 -24.78 -0.99 -22.73
CA GLY A 199 -24.73 -1.62 -24.06
C GLY A 199 -23.82 -0.84 -25.01
N ALA A 200 -23.27 -1.53 -26.02
CA ALA A 200 -22.42 -0.88 -27.02
C ALA A 200 -23.15 0.28 -27.75
N SER A 201 -24.46 0.15 -27.96
CA SER A 201 -25.31 1.19 -28.57
C SER A 201 -25.36 2.47 -27.70
N THR A 202 -25.47 2.30 -26.38
CA THR A 202 -25.50 3.41 -25.41
C THR A 202 -24.17 4.16 -25.40
N ILE A 203 -23.06 3.42 -25.31
CA ILE A 203 -21.71 3.98 -25.33
C ILE A 203 -21.45 4.72 -26.65
N ALA A 204 -21.84 4.12 -27.79
CA ALA A 204 -21.72 4.72 -29.11
C ALA A 204 -22.46 6.05 -29.24
N THR A 205 -23.70 6.09 -28.74
CA THR A 205 -24.53 7.30 -28.73
C THR A 205 -23.90 8.39 -27.86
N HIS A 206 -23.42 8.04 -26.66
CA HIS A 206 -22.83 8.99 -25.73
C HIS A 206 -21.50 9.57 -26.26
N LEU A 207 -20.65 8.73 -26.83
CA LEU A 207 -19.32 9.14 -27.30
C LEU A 207 -19.31 9.70 -28.74
N GLY A 208 -20.41 9.55 -29.48
CA GLY A 208 -20.55 10.03 -30.86
C GLY A 208 -19.74 9.22 -31.88
N TYR A 209 -19.65 7.90 -31.71
CA TYR A 209 -18.93 7.00 -32.62
C TYR A 209 -19.83 5.88 -33.14
N PRO A 210 -19.52 5.27 -34.31
CA PRO A 210 -20.26 4.11 -34.81
C PRO A 210 -20.23 2.93 -33.84
N LYS A 211 -21.39 2.28 -33.66
CA LYS A 211 -21.56 1.13 -32.75
C LYS A 211 -20.56 0.02 -33.03
N GLU A 212 -20.30 -0.29 -34.30
CA GLU A 212 -19.40 -1.38 -34.71
C GLU A 212 -17.95 -1.11 -34.27
N LYS A 213 -17.55 0.17 -34.17
CA LYS A 213 -16.22 0.55 -33.67
C LYS A 213 -16.14 0.39 -32.16
N ILE A 214 -17.18 0.78 -31.44
CA ILE A 214 -17.28 0.57 -29.99
C ILE A 214 -17.28 -0.92 -29.65
N GLU A 215 -18.05 -1.74 -30.38
CA GLU A 215 -18.06 -3.18 -30.22
C GLU A 215 -16.66 -3.77 -30.42
N LYS A 216 -15.93 -3.36 -31.46
CA LYS A 216 -14.54 -3.80 -31.66
C LYS A 216 -13.63 -3.41 -30.49
N ALA A 217 -13.78 -2.21 -29.95
CA ALA A 217 -12.99 -1.77 -28.81
C ALA A 217 -13.29 -2.61 -27.56
N LEU A 218 -14.57 -2.86 -27.29
CA LEU A 218 -15.02 -3.71 -26.19
C LEU A 218 -14.53 -5.16 -26.37
N GLN A 219 -14.58 -5.71 -27.58
CA GLN A 219 -14.04 -7.05 -27.87
C GLN A 219 -12.53 -7.12 -27.62
N TYR A 220 -11.77 -6.08 -27.99
CA TYR A 220 -10.35 -6.05 -27.69
C TYR A 220 -10.08 -6.02 -26.18
N LEU A 221 -10.78 -5.17 -25.43
CA LEU A 221 -10.65 -5.12 -23.97
C LEU A 221 -10.99 -6.47 -23.31
N LEU A 222 -12.01 -7.16 -23.83
CA LEU A 222 -12.33 -8.52 -23.38
C LEU A 222 -11.24 -9.54 -23.71
N SER A 223 -10.55 -9.38 -24.84
CA SER A 223 -9.45 -10.28 -25.22
C SER A 223 -8.22 -10.15 -24.33
N ILE A 224 -8.07 -9.02 -23.62
CA ILE A 224 -6.99 -8.80 -22.64
C ILE A 224 -7.26 -9.58 -21.34
N ASN A 225 -8.51 -9.98 -21.07
CA ASN A 225 -8.85 -10.74 -19.87
C ASN A 225 -8.16 -12.11 -19.89
N GLY A 226 -7.22 -12.31 -18.98
CA GLY A 226 -6.58 -13.59 -18.76
C GLY A 226 -7.52 -14.63 -18.13
N SER A 227 -7.00 -15.85 -17.93
CA SER A 227 -7.76 -17.05 -17.53
C SER A 227 -8.49 -16.98 -16.18
N ASN A 228 -8.15 -16.01 -15.30
CA ASN A 228 -8.61 -15.99 -13.91
C ASN A 228 -9.23 -14.66 -13.45
N LYS A 229 -9.25 -13.60 -14.28
CA LYS A 229 -9.81 -12.29 -13.90
C LYS A 229 -10.36 -11.57 -15.14
N GLU A 230 -11.68 -11.53 -15.26
CA GLU A 230 -12.33 -10.62 -16.20
C GLU A 230 -12.28 -9.18 -15.65
N ILE A 231 -11.62 -8.28 -16.38
CA ILE A 231 -11.58 -6.84 -16.08
C ILE A 231 -12.93 -6.19 -16.38
N ILE A 232 -13.54 -6.64 -17.48
CA ILE A 232 -14.86 -6.23 -17.95
C ILE A 232 -15.84 -7.36 -17.67
N GLU A 233 -16.92 -7.04 -16.99
CA GLU A 233 -18.03 -7.96 -16.76
C GLU A 233 -19.01 -7.86 -17.94
N ILE A 234 -19.40 -9.02 -18.48
CA ILE A 234 -20.44 -9.10 -19.51
C ILE A 234 -21.69 -9.71 -18.90
N SER A 235 -22.81 -9.01 -19.05
CA SER A 235 -24.13 -9.57 -18.79
C SER A 235 -24.94 -9.62 -20.08
N VAL A 236 -25.81 -10.63 -20.20
CA VAL A 236 -26.78 -10.71 -21.29
C VAL A 236 -28.14 -10.35 -20.73
N LEU A 237 -28.66 -9.20 -21.15
CA LEU A 237 -30.02 -8.79 -20.83
C LEU A 237 -30.97 -9.29 -21.92
N CYS A 238 -32.01 -10.01 -21.51
CA CYS A 238 -33.13 -10.34 -22.39
C CYS A 238 -34.16 -9.22 -22.26
N ALA A 239 -34.10 -8.24 -23.16
CA ALA A 239 -35.22 -7.31 -23.33
C ALA A 239 -36.34 -8.03 -24.12
N ASP A 240 -37.56 -7.51 -24.05
CA ASP A 240 -38.73 -8.05 -24.79
C ASP A 240 -38.47 -8.20 -26.31
N ASN A 241 -37.46 -7.48 -26.83
CA ASN A 241 -37.08 -7.43 -28.25
C ASN A 241 -35.76 -8.16 -28.58
N GLY A 242 -35.13 -8.89 -27.65
CA GLY A 242 -33.94 -9.70 -27.92
C GLY A 242 -32.89 -9.78 -26.80
N LYS A 243 -31.81 -10.53 -27.06
CA LYS A 243 -30.63 -10.61 -26.18
C LYS A 243 -29.65 -9.48 -26.51
N GLU A 244 -29.43 -8.56 -25.58
CA GLU A 244 -28.40 -7.52 -25.69
C GLU A 244 -27.24 -7.82 -24.73
N LYS A 245 -26.00 -7.66 -25.21
CA LYS A 245 -24.80 -7.72 -24.37
C LYS A 245 -24.56 -6.34 -23.77
N VAL A 246 -24.41 -6.29 -22.45
CA VAL A 246 -24.03 -5.10 -21.70
C VAL A 246 -22.71 -5.34 -20.97
N TYR A 247 -21.99 -4.25 -20.76
CA TYR A 247 -20.61 -4.25 -20.31
C TYR A 247 -20.49 -3.37 -19.05
N GLY A 248 -19.92 -3.92 -18.00
CA GLY A 248 -19.56 -3.20 -16.78
C GLY A 248 -18.08 -3.35 -16.45
N VAL A 249 -17.58 -2.59 -15.50
CA VAL A 249 -16.19 -2.69 -15.04
C VAL A 249 -16.15 -3.30 -13.65
N ARG A 250 -15.35 -4.35 -13.48
CA ARG A 250 -15.12 -4.94 -12.17
C ARG A 250 -14.17 -4.08 -11.35
N ASN A 251 -14.55 -3.76 -10.12
CA ASN A 251 -13.71 -3.04 -9.16
C ASN A 251 -13.08 -1.74 -9.71
N TYR A 252 -13.74 -1.07 -10.66
CA TYR A 252 -13.23 0.14 -11.32
C TYR A 252 -11.85 -0.01 -11.99
N LEU A 253 -11.43 -1.24 -12.32
CA LEU A 253 -10.21 -1.53 -13.10
C LEU A 253 -8.97 -0.73 -12.63
N PRO A 254 -8.45 -1.02 -11.41
CA PRO A 254 -7.35 -0.26 -10.83
C PRO A 254 -6.08 -0.28 -11.67
N GLU A 255 -5.83 -1.36 -12.42
CA GLU A 255 -4.66 -1.47 -13.31
C GLU A 255 -4.67 -0.40 -14.42
N MET A 256 -5.84 -0.06 -14.96
CA MET A 256 -5.96 1.00 -15.96
C MET A 256 -5.82 2.39 -15.34
N LEU A 257 -6.32 2.59 -14.12
CA LEU A 257 -6.09 3.84 -13.38
C LEU A 257 -4.60 4.06 -13.11
N ILE A 258 -3.86 3.01 -12.72
CA ILE A 258 -2.40 3.06 -12.55
C ILE A 258 -1.72 3.40 -13.88
N LEU A 259 -2.11 2.77 -14.98
CA LEU A 259 -1.54 3.03 -16.31
C LEU A 259 -1.78 4.48 -16.77
N LEU A 260 -3.01 4.99 -16.62
CA LEU A 260 -3.36 6.37 -16.94
C LEU A 260 -2.62 7.37 -16.05
N THR A 261 -2.45 7.04 -14.76
CA THR A 261 -1.66 7.84 -13.81
C THR A 261 -0.18 7.89 -14.23
N GLY A 262 0.39 6.75 -14.64
CA GLY A 262 1.75 6.68 -15.18
C GLY A 262 1.91 7.51 -16.47
N ALA A 263 0.95 7.42 -17.40
CA ALA A 263 0.95 8.25 -18.61
C ALA A 263 0.88 9.75 -18.27
N PHE A 264 0.03 10.12 -17.30
CA PHE A 264 -0.03 11.50 -16.79
C PHE A 264 1.31 11.93 -16.20
N ALA A 265 1.95 11.09 -15.39
CA ALA A 265 3.25 11.38 -14.76
C ALA A 265 4.35 11.65 -15.81
N VAL A 266 4.40 10.83 -16.87
CA VAL A 266 5.37 11.00 -17.97
C VAL A 266 5.15 12.31 -18.72
N LEU A 267 3.89 12.68 -18.96
CA LEU A 267 3.52 13.92 -19.67
C LEU A 267 3.66 15.17 -18.80
N ASN A 268 3.62 15.03 -17.46
CA ASN A 268 3.61 16.14 -16.52
C ASN A 268 4.74 15.99 -15.49
N GLN A 269 5.99 16.10 -15.96
CA GLN A 269 7.16 15.92 -15.12
C GLN A 269 7.23 16.94 -13.96
N PRO A 270 7.82 16.56 -12.81
CA PRO A 270 8.00 17.46 -11.68
C PRO A 270 8.87 18.67 -12.01
N HIS A 271 8.50 19.83 -11.47
CA HIS A 271 9.29 21.06 -11.50
C HIS A 271 10.25 21.14 -10.30
N GLY A 272 10.00 20.35 -9.27
CA GLY A 272 10.83 20.30 -8.07
C GLY A 272 10.69 18.97 -7.33
N TYR A 273 11.66 18.71 -6.46
CA TYR A 273 11.74 17.48 -5.68
C TYR A 273 11.94 17.79 -4.20
N SER A 274 11.15 17.14 -3.34
CA SER A 274 11.41 17.12 -1.89
C SER A 274 12.57 16.17 -1.56
N THR A 275 12.61 15.04 -2.26
CA THR A 275 13.73 14.09 -2.24
C THR A 275 13.99 13.66 -3.67
N ASN A 276 15.27 13.65 -4.07
CA ASN A 276 15.71 13.09 -5.35
C ASN A 276 16.99 12.30 -5.06
N VAL A 277 16.86 10.98 -4.97
CA VAL A 277 17.98 10.09 -4.61
C VAL A 277 18.14 9.03 -5.69
N ASN A 278 19.37 8.90 -6.18
CA ASN A 278 19.75 7.83 -7.10
C ASN A 278 20.99 7.10 -6.60
N ASN A 279 20.74 5.95 -5.96
CA ASN A 279 21.73 5.04 -5.42
C ASN A 279 21.66 3.68 -6.14
N ARG A 280 21.63 3.69 -7.47
CA ARG A 280 21.70 2.47 -8.30
C ARG A 280 23.09 2.29 -8.89
N ASP A 281 23.62 1.08 -8.79
CA ASP A 281 24.91 0.71 -9.39
C ASP A 281 24.76 0.24 -10.85
N TYR A 282 23.55 -0.16 -11.24
CA TYR A 282 23.24 -0.72 -12.56
C TYR A 282 21.81 -0.36 -13.02
N PRO A 283 21.56 -0.35 -14.35
CA PRO A 283 20.24 -0.02 -14.90
C PRO A 283 19.16 -1.03 -14.47
N PHE A 284 17.89 -0.64 -14.56
CA PHE A 284 16.77 -1.55 -14.30
C PHE A 284 16.74 -2.73 -15.28
N PHE A 285 17.06 -2.48 -16.55
CA PHE A 285 17.07 -3.49 -17.60
C PHE A 285 18.51 -3.95 -17.89
N ASP A 286 18.83 -5.20 -17.54
CA ASP A 286 20.09 -5.84 -17.96
C ASP A 286 20.00 -6.23 -19.44
N ARG A 287 20.99 -5.79 -20.23
CA ARG A 287 21.09 -6.11 -21.66
C ARG A 287 21.16 -7.61 -21.94
N LYS A 288 21.67 -8.40 -21.00
CA LYS A 288 21.74 -9.87 -21.14
C LYS A 288 20.36 -10.52 -21.20
N ASP A 289 19.37 -9.91 -20.55
CA ASP A 289 17.99 -10.40 -20.51
C ASP A 289 17.11 -9.80 -21.61
N MET A 290 17.65 -8.88 -22.42
CA MET A 290 16.94 -8.19 -23.50
C MET A 290 17.21 -8.82 -24.87
N SER A 291 17.24 -10.15 -24.99
CA SER A 291 17.40 -10.79 -26.30
C SER A 291 16.22 -10.49 -27.24
N PHE A 292 15.03 -10.28 -26.69
CA PHE A 292 13.78 -10.05 -27.41
C PHE A 292 13.65 -8.69 -28.12
N ILE A 293 14.48 -7.68 -27.76
CA ILE A 293 14.46 -6.37 -28.45
C ILE A 293 15.32 -6.35 -29.72
N LYS A 294 16.10 -7.40 -29.97
CA LYS A 294 16.88 -7.50 -31.21
C LYS A 294 15.90 -7.70 -32.35
N VAL A 295 15.83 -6.73 -33.25
CA VAL A 295 15.18 -6.91 -34.56
C VAL A 295 15.91 -8.07 -35.22
N GLY A 296 15.20 -9.15 -35.55
CA GLY A 296 15.81 -10.33 -36.13
C GLY A 296 16.72 -9.95 -37.29
N GLU A 297 17.94 -10.50 -37.31
CA GLU A 297 18.59 -10.78 -38.58
C GLU A 297 17.55 -11.56 -39.38
N LYS A 298 17.02 -10.94 -40.45
CA LYS A 298 16.27 -11.71 -41.44
C LYS A 298 17.18 -12.87 -41.78
N ASN A 299 16.71 -14.10 -41.55
CA ASN A 299 17.34 -15.28 -42.10
C ASN A 299 17.37 -15.10 -43.61
N GLU A 300 18.45 -14.51 -44.13
CA GLU A 300 18.91 -14.68 -45.49
C GLU A 300 19.46 -16.10 -45.59
N GLU A 301 18.57 -17.09 -45.56
CA GLU A 301 18.91 -18.43 -46.00
C GLU A 301 18.29 -18.67 -47.38
N LYS A 302 19.23 -18.54 -48.32
CA LYS A 302 19.32 -18.98 -49.72
C LYS A 302 18.39 -20.08 -50.20
#